data_AF-A0A382PGS0-F1
#
_entry.id   AF-A0A382PGS0-F1
#
_cell.length_a   1.000
_cell.length_b   1.000
_cell.length_c   1.000
_cell.angle_alpha   90.00
_cell.angle_beta   90.00
_cell.angle_gamma   90.00
#
_symmetry.space_group_name_H-M   'P 1'
#
loop_
_entity.id
_entity.type
_entity.pdbx_description
1 polymer ?
#
loop_
_entity_poly.entity_id
_entity_poly.type
_entity_poly.pdbx_seq_one_letter_code
_entity_poly.pdbx_strand_id
1 'polypeptide(L)' 'MIKPMSKEPKKKIERLREDIRQYDFLYYVKDNPIISDRKYDLLMQELKGLERKFPRVHLQGVSDPEGKRKGFRKI' A
#
# COMPACT_ATOMS: atom_id res chain seq x y z
N MET A 1 8.75 -20.59 -20.13
CA MET A 1 7.84 -21.10 -19.08
C MET A 1 7.33 -19.91 -18.27
N ILE A 2 6.10 -19.45 -18.48
CA ILE A 2 5.49 -18.38 -17.66
C ILE A 2 4.56 -19.08 -16.67
N LYS A 3 4.95 -19.12 -15.38
CA LYS A 3 4.10 -19.67 -14.32
C LYS A 3 2.80 -18.84 -14.24
N PRO A 4 1.61 -19.44 -14.37
CA PRO A 4 0.37 -18.74 -14.08
C PRO A 4 0.28 -18.57 -12.57
N MET A 5 0.74 -17.42 -12.04
CA MET A 5 0.46 -17.06 -10.65
C MET A 5 -1.05 -16.92 -10.50
N SER A 6 -1.58 -17.91 -9.85
CA SER A 6 -2.97 -18.28 -9.78
C SER A 6 -3.74 -17.25 -8.94
N LYS A 7 -4.84 -16.75 -9.50
CA LYS A 7 -5.90 -15.95 -8.86
C LYS A 7 -5.54 -14.48 -8.53
N GLU A 8 -5.71 -13.67 -9.59
CA GLU A 8 -5.96 -12.22 -9.59
C GLU A 8 -4.94 -11.35 -8.85
N PRO A 9 -3.87 -10.89 -9.53
CA PRO A 9 -2.99 -9.82 -9.02
C PRO A 9 -3.74 -8.61 -8.43
N LYS A 10 -4.97 -8.35 -8.89
CA LYS A 10 -5.91 -7.40 -8.31
C LYS A 10 -6.17 -7.64 -6.82
N LYS A 11 -6.53 -8.86 -6.42
CA LYS A 11 -6.82 -9.22 -5.01
C LYS A 11 -5.61 -9.02 -4.11
N LYS A 12 -4.41 -9.30 -4.63
CA LYS A 12 -3.17 -9.06 -3.87
C LYS A 12 -2.89 -7.57 -3.70
N ILE A 13 -3.08 -6.77 -4.75
CA ILE A 13 -2.97 -5.31 -4.70
C ILE A 13 -3.99 -4.72 -3.72
N GLU A 14 -5.24 -5.19 -3.76
CA GLU A 14 -6.31 -4.75 -2.85
C GLU A 14 -5.97 -5.04 -1.39
N ARG A 15 -5.54 -6.26 -1.07
CA ARG A 15 -5.10 -6.63 0.29
C ARG A 15 -3.95 -5.77 0.79
N LEU A 16 -2.91 -5.60 -0.04
CA LEU A 16 -1.77 -4.75 0.32
C LEU A 16 -2.21 -3.30 0.59
N ARG A 17 -3.16 -2.78 -0.18
CA ARG A 17 -3.73 -1.45 0.07
C ARG A 17 -4.52 -1.38 1.37
N GLU A 18 -5.32 -2.40 1.68
CA GLU A 18 -6.06 -2.48 2.95
C GLU A 18 -5.12 -2.54 4.14
N ASP A 19 -4.11 -3.40 4.09
CA ASP A 19 -3.09 -3.55 5.12
C ASP A 19 -2.36 -2.23 5.35
N ILE A 20 -1.86 -1.59 4.29
CA ILE A 20 -1.17 -0.29 4.37
C ILE A 20 -2.08 0.77 4.99
N ARG A 21 -3.36 0.86 4.56
CA ARG A 21 -4.33 1.80 5.15
C ARG A 21 -4.58 1.54 6.63
N GLN A 22 -4.63 0.28 7.05
CA GLN A 22 -4.80 -0.08 8.45
C GLN A 22 -3.57 0.34 9.27
N TYR A 23 -2.37 0.08 8.77
CA TYR A 23 -1.14 0.50 9.44
C TYR A 23 -1.01 2.03 9.51
N ASP A 24 -1.41 2.73 8.44
CA ASP A 24 -1.51 4.19 8.43
C ASP A 24 -2.47 4.71 9.49
N PHE A 25 -3.67 4.12 9.60
CA PHE A 25 -4.62 4.50 10.63
C PHE A 25 -4.04 4.27 12.04
N LEU A 26 -3.38 3.13 12.25
CA LEU A 26 -2.76 2.82 13.53
C LEU A 26 -1.62 3.79 13.88
N TYR A 27 -0.81 4.17 12.89
CA TYR A 27 0.29 5.11 13.05
C TYR A 27 -0.20 6.53 13.31
N TYR A 28 -1.07 7.07 12.44
CA TYR A 28 -1.45 8.48 12.47
C TYR A 28 -2.66 8.81 13.35
N VAL A 29 -3.56 7.86 13.58
CA VAL A 29 -4.80 8.09 14.34
C VAL A 29 -4.72 7.48 15.74
N LYS A 30 -4.17 6.27 15.86
CA LYS A 30 -4.09 5.56 17.14
C LYS A 30 -2.78 5.75 17.89
N ASP A 31 -1.78 6.38 17.28
CA ASP A 31 -0.41 6.52 17.81
C ASP A 31 0.14 5.18 18.35
N ASN A 32 -0.22 4.08 17.65
CA ASN A 32 0.12 2.71 18.03
C ASN A 32 0.67 1.94 16.83
N PRO A 33 1.92 2.20 16.42
CA PRO A 33 2.55 1.52 15.30
C PRO A 33 2.76 0.04 15.62
N ILE A 34 1.99 -0.84 14.97
CA ILE A 34 2.10 -2.30 15.17
C ILE A 34 3.13 -2.97 14.26
N ILE A 35 3.72 -2.21 13.32
CA ILE A 35 4.79 -2.68 12.45
C ILE A 35 5.95 -1.68 12.43
N SER A 36 7.17 -2.19 12.28
CA SER A 36 8.37 -1.37 12.08
C SER A 36 8.36 -0.69 10.70
N ASP A 37 9.03 0.46 10.59
CA ASP A 37 9.22 1.19 9.33
C ASP A 37 9.73 0.30 8.19
N ARG A 38 10.73 -0.55 8.45
CA ARG A 38 11.25 -1.50 7.45
C ARG A 38 10.19 -2.44 6.90
N LYS A 39 9.24 -2.88 7.74
CA LYS A 39 8.14 -3.77 7.31
C LYS A 39 7.11 -3.00 6.49
N TYR A 40 6.83 -1.75 6.86
CA TYR A 40 6.00 -0.85 6.06
C TYR A 40 6.61 -0.59 4.68
N ASP A 41 7.92 -0.31 4.63
CA ASP A 41 8.66 -0.09 3.39
C ASP A 41 8.57 -1.31 2.45
N LEU A 42 8.71 -2.52 3.00
CA LEU A 42 8.58 -3.76 2.22
C LEU A 42 7.18 -3.93 1.63
N LEU A 43 6.12 -3.66 2.40
CA LEU A 43 4.74 -3.71 1.91
C LEU A 43 4.51 -2.69 0.79
N MET A 44 5.04 -1.47 0.96
CA MET A 44 4.94 -0.41 -0.03
C MET A 44 5.72 -0.74 -1.31
N GLN A 45 6.92 -1.31 -1.19
CA GLN A 45 7.71 -1.78 -2.32
C GLN A 45 7.02 -2.92 -3.08
N GLU A 46 6.40 -3.85 -2.36
CA GLU A 46 5.66 -4.95 -2.96
C GLU A 46 4.42 -4.44 -3.72
N LEU A 47 3.66 -3.52 -3.12
CA LEU A 47 2.53 -2.86 -3.79
C LEU A 47 2.98 -2.15 -5.07
N LYS A 48 4.02 -1.30 -5.00
CA LYS A 48 4.58 -0.61 -6.16
C LYS A 48 5.07 -1.58 -7.24
N GLY A 49 5.72 -2.68 -6.83
CA GLY A 49 6.20 -3.72 -7.73
C GLY A 49 5.05 -4.42 -8.47
N LEU A 50 3.94 -4.66 -7.79
CA LEU A 50 2.74 -5.24 -8.39
C LEU A 50 2.01 -4.24 -9.29
N GLU A 51 1.89 -2.98 -8.88
CA GLU A 51 1.25 -1.92 -9.67
C GLU A 51 2.01 -1.64 -10.97
N ARG A 52 3.35 -1.65 -10.93
CA ARG A 52 4.19 -1.55 -12.15
C ARG A 52 3.99 -2.73 -13.09
N LYS A 53 3.81 -3.95 -12.55
CA LYS A 53 3.57 -5.16 -13.34
C LYS A 53 2.15 -5.21 -13.92
N PHE A 54 1.19 -4.53 -13.29
CA PHE A 54 -0.22 -4.56 -13.66
C PHE A 54 -0.82 -3.15 -13.76
N PRO A 55 -0.40 -2.33 -14.74
CA PRO A 55 -0.81 -0.92 -14.84
C PRO A 55 -2.32 -0.71 -15.03
N ARG A 56 -3.04 -1.68 -15.60
CA ARG A 56 -4.52 -1.64 -15.72
C ARG A 56 -5.27 -1.72 -14.39
N VAL A 57 -4.60 -2.08 -13.29
CA VAL A 57 -5.17 -2.16 -11.94
C VAL A 57 -5.01 -0.83 -11.19
N HIS A 58 -4.21 0.09 -11.72
CA HIS A 58 -3.78 1.30 -11.02
C HIS A 58 -4.83 2.43 -10.96
N LEU A 59 -6.09 2.18 -11.34
CA LEU A 59 -7.08 3.25 -11.51
C LEU A 59 -7.79 3.74 -10.23
N GLN A 60 -7.38 3.34 -9.02
CA GLN A 60 -7.92 3.93 -7.79
C GLN A 60 -6.87 4.06 -6.68
N GLY A 61 -6.26 5.25 -6.61
CA GLY A 61 -6.05 6.00 -5.38
C GLY A 61 -5.14 5.41 -4.30
N VAL A 62 -3.83 5.30 -4.54
CA VAL A 62 -2.80 5.54 -3.51
C VAL A 62 -1.48 5.97 -4.20
N SER A 63 -1.44 7.15 -4.81
CA SER A 63 -0.17 7.72 -5.28
C SER A 63 0.09 9.02 -4.57
N ASP A 64 0.90 8.95 -3.50
CA ASP A 64 1.72 10.09 -3.13
C ASP A 64 3.17 9.61 -3.01
N PRO A 65 4.00 9.80 -4.06
CA PRO A 65 5.35 9.25 -4.13
C PRO A 65 6.38 9.99 -3.28
N GLU A 66 6.03 11.10 -2.60
CA GLU A 66 6.99 12.02 -1.97
C GLU A 66 6.71 12.40 -0.51
N GLY A 67 5.97 11.60 0.27
CA GLY A 67 5.97 11.76 1.73
C GLY A 67 5.45 13.12 2.24
N LYS A 68 4.54 13.78 1.51
CA LYS A 68 3.79 14.92 2.04
C LYS A 68 2.31 14.61 2.03
N ARG A 69 1.83 13.96 3.10
CA ARG A 69 0.43 14.12 3.50
C ARG A 69 0.20 15.59 3.84
N LYS A 70 -0.05 16.39 2.81
CA LYS A 70 -0.57 17.74 2.95
C LYS A 70 -2.05 17.60 3.30
N GLY A 71 -2.33 17.50 4.59
CA GLY A 71 -3.70 17.61 5.09
C GLY A 71 -4.21 16.43 5.90
N PHE A 72 -3.63 16.22 7.08
CA PHE A 72 -4.51 16.17 8.24
C PHE A 72 -4.41 17.56 8.87
N ARG A 73 -5.33 18.44 8.48
CA ARG A 73 -5.53 19.71 9.17
C ARG A 73 -5.84 19.32 10.62
N LYS A 74 -4.96 19.69 11.55
CA LYS A 74 -5.25 19.61 12.98
C LYS A 74 -6.62 20.26 13.18
N ILE A 75 -7.61 19.44 13.53
CA ILE A 75 -8.80 19.90 14.24
C ILE A 75 -8.40 20.10 15.70
#